data_AF-A0AAW5S016-F1
#
_entry.id   AF-A0AAW5S016-F1
#
_cell.length_a   1.000
_cell.length_b   1.000
_cell.length_c   1.000
_cell.angle_alpha   90.00
_cell.angle_beta   90.00
_cell.angle_gamma   90.00
#
_symmetry.space_group_name_H-M   'P 1'
#
loop_
_entity.id
_entity.type
_entity.pdbx_description
1 polymer ?
#
loop_
_entity_poly.entity_id
_entity_poly.type
_entity_poly.pdbx_seq_one_letter_code
_entity_poly.pdbx_strand_id
1 'polypeptide(L)'
;MAGQARIYPNTGHYDLDLANSGDGWSGTFAALVRAAADDILDDGPFGPVEVTTGSHTFTGVLLRSEPSRLVLGPLDGGGHHWLIPTDSILRLRA
;
A
#
# COMPACT_ATOMS: atom_id res chain seq x y z
N MET A 1 10.25 19.18 -2.66
CA MET A 1 11.16 18.23 -3.32
C MET A 1 10.52 16.87 -3.14
N ALA A 2 10.04 16.22 -4.20
CA ALA A 2 9.58 14.84 -4.07
C ALA A 2 10.82 13.97 -3.78
N GLY A 3 10.87 13.30 -2.63
CA GLY A 3 11.96 12.38 -2.30
C GLY A 3 12.07 11.29 -3.35
N GLN A 4 13.30 10.87 -3.66
CA GLN A 4 13.53 9.70 -4.50
C GLN A 4 12.89 8.48 -3.81
N ALA A 5 12.16 7.65 -4.56
CA ALA A 5 11.49 6.48 -4.00
C ALA A 5 12.50 5.53 -3.35
N ARG A 6 12.25 5.13 -2.10
CA ARG A 6 13.01 4.09 -1.40
C ARG A 6 12.49 2.74 -1.86
N ILE A 7 13.26 2.07 -2.71
CA ILE A 7 12.89 0.77 -3.26
C ILE A 7 13.93 -0.26 -2.84
N TYR A 8 13.50 -1.20 -2.00
CA TYR A 8 14.33 -2.30 -1.51
C TYR A 8 14.16 -3.56 -2.39
N PRO A 9 15.08 -4.53 -2.32
CA PRO A 9 14.87 -5.83 -2.95
C PRO A 9 13.61 -6.50 -2.40
N ASN A 10 12.76 -7.03 -3.29
CA ASN A 10 11.62 -7.82 -2.84
C ASN A 10 12.08 -9.20 -2.37
N THR A 11 12.24 -9.35 -1.06
CA THR A 11 12.62 -10.62 -0.42
C THR A 11 11.41 -11.41 0.09
N GLY A 12 10.20 -10.85 0.00
CA GLY A 12 8.98 -11.40 0.61
C GLY A 12 8.92 -11.27 2.14
N HIS A 13 9.94 -10.67 2.76
CA HIS A 13 9.95 -10.31 4.18
C HIS A 13 9.56 -8.84 4.34
N TYR A 14 8.49 -8.60 5.10
CA TYR A 14 7.90 -7.28 5.34
C TYR A 14 7.95 -6.99 6.83
N ASP A 15 8.19 -5.74 7.19
CA ASP A 15 8.22 -5.29 8.59
C ASP A 15 6.80 -5.10 9.14
N LEU A 16 5.85 -4.79 8.25
CA LEU A 16 4.43 -4.63 8.55
C LEU A 16 3.56 -5.62 7.76
N ASP A 17 2.60 -6.25 8.44
CA ASP A 17 1.59 -7.11 7.83
C ASP A 17 0.23 -6.88 8.49
N LEU A 18 -0.62 -6.08 7.84
CA LEU A 18 -1.99 -5.81 8.27
C LEU A 18 -2.94 -6.67 7.46
N ALA A 19 -3.81 -7.45 8.12
CA ALA A 19 -4.79 -8.31 7.46
C ALA A 19 -6.20 -8.16 8.06
N ASN A 20 -7.20 -8.27 7.19
CA ASN A 20 -8.62 -8.32 7.53
C ASN A 20 -9.28 -9.49 6.79
N SER A 21 -10.22 -10.18 7.45
CA SER A 21 -10.95 -11.31 6.85
C SER A 21 -11.95 -10.90 5.76
N GLY A 22 -12.36 -9.63 5.72
CA GLY A 22 -13.42 -9.10 4.87
C GLY A 22 -14.81 -9.10 5.51
N ASP A 23 -14.99 -9.80 6.64
CA ASP A 23 -16.31 -10.07 7.25
C ASP A 23 -16.72 -9.08 8.36
N GLY A 24 -15.92 -8.04 8.61
CA GLY A 24 -16.26 -7.03 9.59
C GLY A 24 -15.22 -5.92 9.75
N TRP A 25 -15.67 -4.78 10.30
CA TRP A 25 -14.82 -3.65 10.67
C TRP A 25 -13.98 -3.09 9.50
N SER A 26 -14.46 -3.24 8.26
CA SER A 26 -13.78 -2.77 7.05
C SER A 26 -13.45 -1.28 7.10
N GLY A 27 -14.35 -0.46 7.66
CA GLY A 27 -14.09 0.97 7.88
C GLY A 27 -12.96 1.25 8.88
N THR A 28 -12.90 0.50 9.99
CA THR A 28 -11.80 0.61 10.97
C THR A 28 -10.49 0.13 10.36
N PHE A 29 -10.51 -0.99 9.63
CA PHE A 29 -9.33 -1.51 8.96
C PHE A 29 -8.82 -0.56 7.88
N ALA A 30 -9.71 0.01 7.07
CA ALA A 30 -9.36 1.05 6.10
C ALA A 30 -8.72 2.27 6.78
N ALA A 31 -9.18 2.65 7.98
CA ALA A 31 -8.54 3.71 8.75
C ALA A 31 -7.12 3.35 9.23
N LEU A 32 -6.91 2.12 9.71
CA LEU A 32 -5.58 1.63 10.09
C LEU A 32 -4.63 1.54 8.90
N VAL A 33 -5.11 1.04 7.75
CA VAL A 33 -4.34 0.97 6.51
C VAL A 33 -3.90 2.35 6.05
N ARG A 34 -4.79 3.36 6.08
CA ARG A 34 -4.41 4.75 5.76
C ARG A 34 -3.38 5.31 6.74
N ALA A 35 -3.59 5.13 8.04
CA ALA A 35 -2.66 5.65 9.04
C ALA A 35 -1.25 5.05 8.87
N ALA A 36 -1.16 3.74 8.60
CA ALA A 36 0.11 3.09 8.31
C ALA A 36 0.72 3.59 6.99
N ALA A 37 -0.08 3.77 5.94
CA ALA A 37 0.38 4.28 4.66
C ALA A 37 0.90 5.72 4.76
N ASP A 38 0.23 6.58 5.53
CA ASP A 38 0.65 7.96 5.79
C ASP A 38 2.00 7.99 6.52
N ASP A 39 2.20 7.14 7.53
CA ASP A 39 3.45 7.01 8.28
C ASP A 39 4.62 6.49 7.41
N ILE A 40 4.38 5.44 6.62
CA ILE A 40 5.37 4.90 5.66
C ILE A 40 5.83 5.97 4.65
N LEU A 41 4.89 6.83 4.24
CA LEU A 41 5.10 7.89 3.26
C LEU A 41 5.75 9.16 3.83
N ASP A 42 6.00 9.24 5.14
CA ASP A 42 6.56 10.45 5.76
C ASP A 42 7.95 10.80 5.20
N ASP A 43 8.76 9.81 4.84
CA ASP A 43 10.04 10.02 4.13
C ASP A 43 9.93 9.94 2.59
N GLY A 44 8.71 9.90 2.05
CA GLY A 44 8.42 9.80 0.62
C GLY A 44 8.07 8.39 0.13
N PRO A 45 8.00 8.19 -1.21
CA PRO A 45 7.53 6.94 -1.78
C PRO A 45 8.34 5.72 -1.34
N PHE A 46 7.67 4.60 -1.09
CA PHE A 46 8.27 3.41 -0.49
C PHE A 46 7.85 2.12 -1.21
N GLY A 47 8.78 1.19 -1.40
CA GLY A 47 8.47 -0.14 -1.90
C GLY A 47 9.56 -1.17 -1.60
N PRO A 48 9.25 -2.47 -1.78
CA PRO A 48 7.98 -2.98 -2.28
C PRO A 48 6.88 -2.99 -1.22
N VAL A 49 5.67 -2.61 -1.62
CA VAL A 49 4.45 -2.77 -0.85
C VAL A 49 3.54 -3.73 -1.59
N GLU A 50 2.88 -4.62 -0.85
CA GLU A 50 1.88 -5.51 -1.38
C GLU A 50 0.50 -5.22 -0.82
N VAL A 51 -0.46 -5.05 -1.72
CA VAL A 51 -1.85 -4.77 -1.37
C VAL A 51 -2.72 -5.84 -1.99
N THR A 52 -3.48 -6.55 -1.16
CA THR A 52 -4.43 -7.57 -1.62
C THR A 52 -5.86 -7.05 -1.50
N THR A 53 -6.61 -7.14 -2.59
CA THR A 53 -8.04 -6.84 -2.66
C THR A 53 -8.78 -8.04 -3.25
N GLY A 54 -9.70 -8.64 -2.52
CA GLY A 54 -10.37 -9.87 -2.96
C GLY A 54 -9.36 -10.96 -3.36
N SER A 55 -9.37 -11.38 -4.63
CA SER A 55 -8.45 -12.39 -5.19
C SER A 55 -7.22 -11.82 -5.88
N HIS A 56 -7.03 -10.50 -5.88
CA HIS A 56 -5.93 -9.85 -6.58
C HIS A 56 -4.92 -9.24 -5.61
N THR A 57 -3.63 -9.41 -5.91
CA THR A 57 -2.53 -8.79 -5.16
C THR A 57 -1.73 -7.90 -6.09
N PHE A 58 -1.60 -6.63 -5.71
CA PHE A 58 -0.74 -5.66 -6.36
C PHE A 58 0.59 -5.60 -5.60
N THR A 59 1.71 -5.61 -6.31
CA THR A 59 3.04 -5.42 -5.75
C THR A 59 3.67 -4.20 -6.43
N GLY A 60 4.06 -3.19 -5.65
CA GLY A 60 4.46 -1.90 -6.21
C GLY A 60 5.18 -0.98 -5.23
N VAL A 61 5.35 0.28 -5.64
CA VAL A 61 5.78 1.39 -4.79
C VAL A 61 4.54 2.13 -4.32
N LEU A 62 4.35 2.26 -3.02
CA LEU A 62 3.36 3.17 -2.46
C LEU A 62 3.80 4.61 -2.73
N LEU A 63 3.01 5.35 -3.51
CA LEU A 63 3.33 6.70 -3.95
C LEU A 63 2.58 7.76 -3.14
N ARG A 64 1.31 7.49 -2.83
CA ARG A 64 0.41 8.40 -2.11
C ARG A 64 -0.64 7.62 -1.33
N SER A 65 -1.03 8.17 -0.20
CA SER A 65 -2.23 7.81 0.54
C SER A 65 -3.23 8.96 0.36
N GLU A 66 -4.42 8.64 -0.14
CA GLU A 66 -5.52 9.57 -0.35
C GLU A 66 -6.70 9.18 0.56
N PRO A 67 -7.66 10.09 0.82
CA PRO A 67 -8.71 9.84 1.80
C PRO A 67 -9.49 8.53 1.62
N SER A 68 -9.66 8.01 0.40
CA SER A 68 -10.41 6.79 0.12
C SER A 68 -9.62 5.72 -0.66
N ARG A 69 -8.33 5.93 -0.92
CA ARG A 69 -7.54 5.03 -1.76
C ARG A 69 -6.04 5.16 -1.54
N LEU A 70 -5.32 4.08 -1.79
CA LEU A 70 -3.87 4.11 -1.96
C LEU A 70 -3.53 4.23 -3.45
N VAL A 71 -2.44 4.93 -3.76
CA VAL A 71 -1.88 5.00 -5.11
C VAL A 71 -0.58 4.23 -5.13
N LEU A 72 -0.55 3.12 -5.87
CA LEU A 72 0.66 2.35 -6.12
C LEU A 72 1.16 2.58 -7.55
N GLY A 73 2.48 2.66 -7.72
CA GLY A 73 3.15 2.59 -9.02
C GLY A 73 3.96 1.30 -9.17
N PRO A 74 4.36 0.93 -10.38
CA PRO A 74 5.18 -0.25 -10.60
C PRO A 74 6.61 -0.06 -10.05
N LEU A 75 7.25 -1.16 -9.68
CA LEU A 75 8.63 -1.16 -9.14
C LEU A 75 9.67 -0.73 -10.17
N ASP A 76 9.36 -0.86 -11.46
CA ASP A 76 10.25 -0.47 -12.57
C ASP A 76 10.16 1.01 -12.94
N GLY A 77 9.33 1.80 -12.25
CA GLY A 77 9.13 3.22 -12.53
C GLY A 77 8.30 3.51 -13.79
N GLY A 78 7.58 2.51 -14.32
CA GLY A 78 6.61 2.71 -15.40
C GLY A 78 5.51 3.75 -15.06
N GLY A 79 4.99 4.42 -16.09
CA GLY A 79 4.06 5.56 -15.91
C GLY A 79 2.60 5.21 -15.59
N HIS A 80 2.27 3.95 -15.34
CA HIS A 80 0.93 3.54 -14.94
C HIS A 80 0.80 3.51 -13.41
N HIS A 81 -0.38 3.75 -12.87
CA HIS A 81 -0.63 3.67 -11.43
C HIS A 81 -1.89 2.85 -11.15
N TRP A 82 -1.86 2.09 -10.06
CA TRP A 82 -3.03 1.43 -9.48
C TRP A 82 -3.67 2.34 -8.43
N LEU A 83 -4.97 2.55 -8.56
CA LEU A 83 -5.79 3.27 -7.58
C LEU A 83 -6.59 2.23 -6.79
N ILE A 84 -6.19 1.99 -5.54
CA ILE A 84 -6.72 0.90 -4.73
C ILE A 84 -7.63 1.46 -3.64
N PRO A 85 -8.97 1.27 -3.72
CA PRO A 85 -9.89 1.71 -2.67
C PRO A 85 -9.54 1.09 -1.31
N THR A 86 -9.40 1.90 -0.27
CA THR A 86 -8.94 1.41 1.05
C THR A 86 -9.93 0.49 1.74
N ASP A 87 -11.22 0.62 1.43
CA ASP A 87 -12.30 -0.25 1.90
C ASP A 87 -12.32 -1.64 1.22
N SER A 88 -11.60 -1.80 0.11
CA SER A 88 -11.43 -3.07 -0.59
C SER A 88 -10.19 -3.86 -0.16
N ILE A 89 -9.30 -3.25 0.63
CA ILE A 89 -8.04 -3.87 1.06
C ILE A 89 -8.33 -4.93 2.12
N LEU A 90 -7.85 -6.14 1.86
CA LEU A 90 -7.87 -7.26 2.79
C LEU A 90 -6.50 -7.50 3.41
N ARG A 91 -5.42 -7.08 2.76
CA ARG A 91 -4.07 -7.18 3.31
C ARG A 91 -3.16 -6.07 2.77
N LEU A 92 -2.34 -5.49 3.65
CA LEU A 92 -1.25 -4.58 3.33
C LEU A 92 0.04 -5.15 3.92
N ARG A 93 1.08 -5.30 3.11
CA ARG A 93 2.44 -5.64 3.55
C ARG A 93 3.43 -4.59 3.09
N ALA A 94 4.30 -4.12 3.98
CA ALA A 94 5.30 -3.08 3.71
C ALA A 94 6.59 -3.35 4.49
#